data_AF-A0A2V6SDU3-F1
#
_entry.id   AF-A0A2V6SDU3-F1
#
_cell.length_a   1.000
_cell.length_b   1.000
_cell.length_c   1.000
_cell.angle_alpha   90.00
_cell.angle_beta   90.00
_cell.angle_gamma   90.00
#
_symmetry.space_group_name_H-M   'P 1'
#
loop_
_entity.id
_entity.type
_entity.pdbx_description
1 polymer ?
#
loop_
_entity_poly.entity_id
_entity_poly.type
_entity_poly.pdbx_seq_one_letter_code
_entity_poly.pdbx_strand_id
1 'polypeptide(L)'
;MHPQLVSPGVVTRTASWSWDTYRWSGGAFAWFTPGQHVTLHRHVVAPEGRIYFAGEHASLTHTWMQGALESGLVAVRDMLAAASS
;
A
#
# COMPACT_ATOMS: atom_id res chain seq x y z
N MET A 1 -24.46 -3.86 -3.05
CA MET A 1 -24.65 -3.25 -4.39
C MET A 1 -25.74 -2.21 -4.27
N HIS A 2 -25.52 -1.00 -4.76
CA HIS A 2 -26.52 0.07 -4.65
C HIS A 2 -27.70 -0.21 -5.61
N PRO A 3 -28.97 -0.10 -5.17
CA PRO A 3 -30.13 -0.53 -5.97
C PRO A 3 -30.21 0.11 -7.36
N GLN A 4 -29.77 1.35 -7.50
CA GLN A 4 -29.88 2.14 -8.71
C GLN A 4 -28.98 1.60 -9.84
N LEU A 5 -27.99 0.76 -9.53
CA LEU A 5 -27.11 0.16 -10.53
C LEU A 5 -27.81 -0.89 -11.40
N VAL A 6 -28.98 -1.40 -10.98
CA VAL A 6 -29.75 -2.39 -11.76
C VAL A 6 -30.73 -1.73 -12.74
N SER A 7 -30.94 -0.42 -12.65
CA SER A 7 -31.87 0.29 -13.52
C SER A 7 -31.39 0.27 -14.98
N PRO A 8 -32.29 0.00 -15.95
CA PRO A 8 -31.92 -0.02 -17.36
C PRO A 8 -31.24 1.29 -17.80
N GLY A 9 -30.14 1.17 -18.55
CA GLY A 9 -29.40 2.31 -19.09
C GLY A 9 -28.46 3.02 -18.09
N VAL A 10 -28.47 2.67 -16.80
CA VAL A 10 -27.53 3.23 -15.81
C VAL A 10 -26.12 2.68 -15.99
N VAL A 11 -26.00 1.36 -16.19
CA VAL A 11 -24.72 0.71 -16.55
C VAL A 11 -24.76 0.39 -18.04
N THR A 12 -23.92 1.07 -18.82
CA THR A 12 -23.86 0.88 -20.28
C THR A 12 -22.70 -0.01 -20.73
N ARG A 13 -21.65 -0.10 -19.91
CA ARG A 13 -20.47 -0.95 -20.14
C ARG A 13 -19.88 -1.38 -18.80
N THR A 14 -19.18 -2.50 -18.82
CA THR A 14 -18.44 -3.02 -17.66
C THR A 14 -16.99 -3.31 -18.06
N ALA A 15 -16.11 -3.24 -17.08
CA ALA A 15 -14.74 -3.71 -17.17
C ALA A 15 -14.41 -4.46 -15.89
N SER A 16 -13.56 -5.47 -16.00
CA SER A 16 -13.02 -6.20 -14.85
C SER A 16 -11.51 -6.07 -14.84
N TRP A 17 -10.94 -6.11 -13.64
CA TRP A 17 -9.52 -6.00 -13.43
C TRP A 17 -9.10 -6.92 -12.30
N SER A 18 -7.99 -7.63 -12.49
CA SER A 18 -7.37 -8.48 -11.47
C SER A 18 -6.01 -7.90 -11.12
N TRP A 19 -5.86 -7.43 -9.89
CA TRP A 19 -4.58 -6.93 -9.38
C TRP A 19 -3.55 -8.06 -9.18
N ASP A 20 -4.02 -9.27 -8.86
CA ASP A 20 -3.17 -10.44 -8.62
C ASP A 20 -2.39 -10.88 -9.87
N THR A 21 -2.93 -10.63 -11.05
CA THR A 21 -2.34 -11.04 -12.33
C THR A 21 -1.69 -9.88 -13.10
N TYR A 22 -1.77 -8.65 -12.59
CA TYR A 22 -1.21 -7.50 -13.26
C TYR A 22 0.30 -7.42 -13.03
N ARG A 23 1.10 -7.38 -14.09
CA ARG A 23 2.58 -7.50 -14.02
C ARG A 23 3.32 -6.51 -13.11
N TRP A 24 2.73 -5.35 -12.83
CA TRP A 24 3.32 -4.32 -11.97
C TRP A 24 2.73 -4.31 -10.56
N SER A 25 1.81 -5.23 -10.30
CA SER A 25 1.27 -5.55 -9.00
C SER A 25 1.60 -7.01 -8.69
N GLY A 26 1.52 -7.40 -7.42
CA GLY A 26 1.62 -8.80 -6.99
C GLY A 26 0.40 -9.23 -6.19
N GLY A 27 -0.70 -8.48 -6.33
CA GLY A 27 -1.84 -8.45 -5.42
C GLY A 27 -2.44 -7.04 -5.33
N ALA A 28 -3.59 -6.93 -4.67
CA ALA A 28 -4.29 -5.65 -4.52
C ALA A 28 -3.64 -4.70 -3.51
N PHE A 29 -3.21 -5.22 -2.35
CA PHE A 29 -2.61 -4.45 -1.25
C PHE A 29 -2.01 -5.40 -0.20
N ALA A 30 -1.12 -4.90 0.66
CA ALA A 30 -0.70 -5.63 1.84
C ALA A 30 -1.87 -5.91 2.80
N TRP A 31 -2.02 -7.17 3.17
CA TRP A 31 -2.99 -7.61 4.18
C TRP A 31 -2.34 -8.61 5.11
N PHE A 32 -1.99 -8.15 6.31
CA PHE A 32 -1.29 -8.97 7.28
C PHE A 32 -2.27 -9.91 7.99
N THR A 33 -1.84 -11.15 8.19
CA THR A 33 -2.56 -12.13 9.03
C THR A 33 -2.35 -11.80 10.52
N PRO A 34 -3.18 -12.36 11.42
CA PRO A 34 -3.04 -12.12 12.85
C PRO A 34 -1.61 -12.36 13.34
N GLY A 35 -1.06 -11.37 14.05
CA GLY A 35 0.30 -11.40 14.61
C GLY A 35 1.39 -10.83 13.69
N GLN A 36 1.19 -10.74 12.37
CA GLN A 36 2.24 -10.29 11.45
C GLN A 36 2.63 -8.83 11.62
N HIS A 37 1.71 -7.95 12.03
CA HIS A 37 2.05 -6.56 12.33
C HIS A 37 3.12 -6.46 13.44
N VAL A 38 2.98 -7.29 14.49
CA VAL A 38 3.92 -7.30 15.61
C VAL A 38 5.26 -7.90 15.21
N THR A 39 5.24 -8.97 14.42
CA THR A 39 6.46 -9.74 14.13
C THR A 39 7.25 -9.23 12.93
N LEU A 40 6.59 -8.61 11.94
CA LEU A 40 7.20 -8.25 10.65
C LEU A 40 7.31 -6.75 10.42
N HIS A 41 6.36 -5.92 10.85
CA HIS A 41 6.29 -4.52 10.42
C HIS A 41 7.58 -3.74 10.70
N ARG A 42 8.17 -3.93 11.89
CA ARG A 42 9.44 -3.26 12.25
C ARG A 42 10.58 -3.55 11.27
N HIS A 43 10.58 -4.75 10.68
CA HIS A 43 11.59 -5.19 9.73
C HIS A 43 11.25 -4.72 8.31
N VAL A 44 9.97 -4.66 7.96
CA VAL A 44 9.49 -4.14 6.66
C VAL A 44 9.90 -2.67 6.46
N VAL A 45 9.86 -1.87 7.52
CA VAL A 45 10.16 -0.43 7.44
C VAL A 45 11.62 -0.08 7.75
N ALA A 46 12.43 -1.04 8.20
CA ALA A 46 13.81 -0.78 8.54
C ALA A 46 14.63 -0.48 7.27
N PRO A 47 15.45 0.60 7.25
CA PRO A 47 16.32 0.86 6.11
C PRO A 47 17.49 -0.13 6.08
N GLU A 48 17.96 -0.42 4.86
CA GLU A 48 19.14 -1.26 4.61
C GLU A 48 20.25 -0.41 3.99
N GLY A 49 21.16 0.08 4.84
CA GLY A 49 22.20 1.02 4.43
C GLY A 49 21.61 2.35 3.94
N ARG A 50 21.76 2.62 2.64
CA ARG A 50 21.22 3.84 1.98
C ARG A 50 19.88 3.59 1.26
N ILE A 51 19.25 2.44 1.51
CA ILE A 51 17.98 2.05 0.90
C ILE A 51 16.88 2.21 1.95
N TYR A 52 15.86 3.00 1.62
CA TYR A 52 14.70 3.29 2.47
C TYR A 52 13.43 2.80 1.77
N PHE A 53 12.56 2.12 2.52
CA PHE A 53 11.35 1.52 1.97
C PHE A 53 10.13 2.41 2.24
N ALA A 54 9.30 2.58 1.21
CA ALA A 54 8.06 3.34 1.26
C ALA A 54 7.00 2.67 0.38
N GLY A 55 5.73 2.93 0.71
CA GLY A 55 4.57 2.29 0.11
C GLY A 55 3.47 2.07 1.15
N GLU A 56 2.30 1.65 0.71
CA GLU A 56 1.17 1.33 1.58
C GLU A 56 1.51 0.24 2.62
N HIS A 57 2.30 -0.75 2.22
CA HIS A 57 2.78 -1.89 3.01
C HIS A 57 3.82 -1.50 4.07
N ALA A 58 4.44 -0.34 3.91
CA ALA A 58 5.42 0.22 4.85
C ALA A 58 4.77 1.20 5.84
N SER A 59 3.45 1.09 6.04
CA SER A 59 2.67 1.90 6.98
C SER A 59 1.71 1.02 7.79
N LEU A 60 1.09 1.59 8.81
CA LEU A 60 -0.01 0.92 9.52
C LEU A 60 -1.39 1.18 8.88
N THR A 61 -1.44 2.00 7.83
CA THR A 61 -2.65 2.41 7.12
C THR A 61 -2.73 1.68 5.76
N HIS A 62 -2.63 0.34 5.80
CA HIS A 62 -2.68 -0.51 4.61
C HIS A 62 -3.93 -0.24 3.76
N THR A 63 -3.86 -0.58 2.47
CA THR A 63 -4.96 -0.47 1.47
C THR A 63 -5.31 0.96 1.03
N TRP A 64 -4.74 1.98 1.69
CA TRP A 64 -5.06 3.38 1.43
C TRP A 64 -3.87 4.15 0.85
N MET A 65 -4.16 5.14 0.01
CA MET A 65 -3.15 6.11 -0.46
C MET A 65 -2.49 6.84 0.71
N GLN A 66 -3.23 7.09 1.80
CA GLN A 66 -2.69 7.71 3.01
C GLN A 66 -1.48 6.94 3.56
N GLY A 67 -1.54 5.60 3.59
CA GLY A 67 -0.41 4.80 4.05
C GLY A 67 0.84 4.98 3.20
N ALA A 68 0.69 5.09 1.87
CA ALA A 68 1.80 5.36 0.97
C ALA A 68 2.40 6.77 1.17
N LEU A 69 1.56 7.77 1.45
CA LEU A 69 2.01 9.14 1.72
C LEU A 69 2.74 9.23 3.08
N GLU A 70 2.20 8.59 4.11
CA GLU A 70 2.77 8.55 5.46
C GLU A 70 4.16 7.88 5.45
N SER A 71 4.28 6.70 4.86
CA SER A 71 5.56 5.98 4.80
C SER A 71 6.58 6.69 3.92
N GLY A 72 6.15 7.32 2.81
CA GLY A 72 7.03 8.15 1.98
C GLY A 72 7.63 9.33 2.74
N LEU A 73 6.82 10.01 3.57
CA LEU A 73 7.31 11.09 4.43
C LEU A 73 8.34 10.59 5.45
N VAL A 74 8.10 9.43 6.07
CA VAL A 74 9.03 8.82 7.03
C VAL A 74 10.35 8.44 6.34
N ALA A 75 10.29 7.72 5.23
CA ALA A 75 11.48 7.29 4.48
C ALA A 75 12.39 8.46 4.09
N VAL A 76 11.81 9.57 3.59
CA VAL A 76 12.58 10.77 3.23
C VAL A 76 13.17 11.45 4.47
N ARG A 77 12.40 11.54 5.56
CA ARG A 77 12.90 12.12 6.82
C ARG A 77 14.11 11.34 7.36
N ASP A 78 14.01 10.02 7.39
CA ASP A 78 15.08 9.15 7.90
C ASP A 78 16.32 9.21 7.01
N MET A 79 16.13 9.28 5.68
CA MET A 79 17.21 9.49 4.72
C MET A 79 17.94 10.81 4.96
N LEU A 80 17.21 11.91 5.16
CA LEU A 80 17.81 13.23 5.40
C LEU A 80 18.55 13.28 6.74
N ALA A 81 17.99 12.65 7.77
CA ALA A 81 18.63 12.56 9.09
C ALA A 81 19.97 11.80 9.00
N ALA A 82 19.98 10.64 8.33
CA ALA A 82 21.20 9.84 8.15
C ALA A 82 22.24 10.47 7.22
N ALA A 83 21.82 11.31 6.26
CA ALA A 83 22.75 12.06 5.42
C ALA A 83 23.41 13.24 6.15
N SER A 84 22.84 13.66 7.28
CA SER A 84 23.31 14.79 8.07
C SER A 84 24.22 14.39 9.24
N SER A 85 24.44 13.09 9.43
CA SER A 85 25.34 12.48 10.43
C SER A 85 26.65 12.01 9.81
#